data_AF-A0AAP4VPM0-F1
#
_entry.id   AF-A0AAP4VPM0-F1
#
_cell.length_a   1.000
_cell.length_b   1.000
_cell.length_c   1.000
_cell.angle_alpha   90.00
_cell.angle_beta   90.00
_cell.angle_gamma   90.00
#
_symmetry.space_group_name_H-M   'P 1'
#
loop_
_entity.id
_entity.type
_entity.pdbx_description
1 polymer ?
#
loop_
_entity_poly.entity_id
_entity_poly.type
_entity_poly.pdbx_seq_one_letter_code
_entity_poly.pdbx_strand_id
1 'polypeptide(L)'
;VAEIGGKGAVAFGDGNPPPSTKLEFRKDSSFYRGDNYFAAGGMTKGEMMAECRASTVLAEVASEATSCGRFVRNGYKHCGRCVPCLVRRASFIRANIPDDTTYVYPSLRGAQLENEPNDIGAVAVAVLKVEQNGVRLFTAGQLSFAQPSRRREFEGVVQRGLAELGVLLRQEQIL
;
A
#
# COMPACT_ATOMS: atom_id res chain seq x y z
N VAL A 1 -32.70 3.84 24.45
CA VAL A 1 -34.07 3.41 24.12
C VAL A 1 -34.54 4.26 22.95
N ALA A 2 -34.87 3.60 21.85
CA ALA A 2 -35.74 3.99 20.73
C ALA A 2 -35.47 5.25 19.88
N GLU A 3 -35.61 5.03 18.57
CA GLU A 3 -35.85 5.91 17.40
C GLU A 3 -37.01 6.93 17.65
N ILE A 4 -37.39 7.91 16.82
CA ILE A 4 -37.77 7.90 15.38
C ILE A 4 -38.02 9.34 14.86
N GLY A 5 -37.70 9.60 13.58
CA GLY A 5 -38.44 10.47 12.62
C GLY A 5 -38.18 11.99 12.65
N GLY A 6 -38.04 12.74 11.54
CA GLY A 6 -38.20 12.47 10.10
C GLY A 6 -38.50 13.77 9.32
N LYS A 7 -38.47 13.68 7.98
CA LYS A 7 -38.88 14.64 6.91
C LYS A 7 -37.76 15.55 6.35
N GLY A 8 -37.61 15.72 5.03
CA GLY A 8 -38.55 15.47 3.93
C GLY A 8 -37.88 15.25 2.57
N ALA A 9 -38.60 14.53 1.72
CA ALA A 9 -38.28 14.20 0.34
C ALA A 9 -38.86 15.25 -0.62
N VAL A 10 -38.27 15.35 -1.81
CA VAL A 10 -38.93 15.90 -3.01
C VAL A 10 -38.71 14.90 -4.15
N ALA A 11 -39.79 14.53 -4.83
CA ALA A 11 -39.85 13.47 -5.83
C ALA A 11 -40.09 14.03 -7.25
N PHE A 12 -39.42 13.42 -8.24
CA PHE A 12 -39.75 13.33 -9.67
C PHE A 12 -39.05 12.04 -10.13
N GLY A 13 -39.54 11.11 -10.95
CA GLY A 13 -40.75 10.90 -11.73
C GLY A 13 -40.64 9.47 -12.30
N ASP A 14 -41.74 8.93 -12.82
CA ASP A 14 -41.98 7.50 -13.04
C ASP A 14 -40.95 6.75 -13.92
N GLY A 15 -40.35 5.72 -13.32
CA GLY A 15 -39.44 4.78 -13.96
C GLY A 15 -38.81 3.87 -12.91
N ASN A 16 -39.24 2.61 -12.90
CA ASN A 16 -38.84 1.51 -12.01
C ASN A 16 -37.46 1.71 -11.30
N PRO A 17 -37.36 1.69 -9.96
CA PRO A 17 -36.08 1.84 -9.27
C PRO A 17 -35.10 0.74 -9.73
N PRO A 18 -33.83 1.06 -10.03
CA PRO A 18 -32.84 0.02 -10.31
C PRO A 18 -32.79 -0.91 -9.11
N PRO A 19 -32.84 -2.24 -9.31
CA PRO A 19 -32.86 -3.19 -8.21
C PRO A 19 -31.62 -2.96 -7.37
N SER A 20 -31.85 -2.75 -6.06
CA SER A 20 -30.83 -2.66 -5.03
C SER A 20 -29.80 -3.76 -5.27
N THR A 21 -28.61 -3.39 -5.76
CA THR A 21 -27.56 -4.35 -6.02
C THR A 21 -27.00 -4.75 -4.67
N LYS A 22 -27.63 -5.76 -4.05
CA LYS A 22 -26.99 -6.55 -3.01
C LYS A 22 -25.68 -7.03 -3.64
N LEU A 23 -24.54 -6.59 -3.12
CA LEU A 23 -23.27 -7.29 -3.32
C LEU A 23 -23.39 -8.66 -2.65
N GLU A 24 -24.12 -9.56 -3.28
CA GLU A 24 -24.00 -10.98 -3.02
C GLU A 24 -22.64 -11.39 -3.57
N PHE A 25 -21.68 -11.61 -2.66
CA PHE A 25 -20.43 -12.29 -2.95
C PHE A 25 -20.74 -13.74 -3.38
N ARG A 26 -21.15 -13.90 -4.64
CA ARG A 26 -21.16 -15.21 -5.30
C ARG A 26 -19.71 -15.67 -5.42
N LYS A 27 -19.38 -16.75 -4.72
CA LYS A 27 -18.11 -17.47 -4.83
C LYS A 27 -18.06 -18.28 -6.12
N ASP A 28 -18.28 -17.65 -7.27
CA ASP A 28 -18.06 -18.29 -8.55
C ASP A 28 -16.62 -18.02 -9.02
N SER A 29 -15.84 -19.10 -9.06
CA SER A 29 -14.44 -19.19 -9.46
C SER A 29 -14.18 -18.86 -10.95
N SER A 30 -15.19 -18.35 -11.65
CA SER A 30 -15.14 -17.92 -13.05
C SER A 30 -14.83 -16.42 -13.22
N PHE A 31 -14.93 -15.57 -12.19
CA PHE A 31 -14.50 -14.16 -12.26
C PHE A 31 -12.96 -14.00 -12.26
N TYR A 32 -12.23 -15.00 -11.75
CA TYR A 32 -10.76 -15.05 -11.80
C TYR A 32 -10.21 -15.61 -13.12
N ARG A 33 -11.02 -15.60 -14.19
CA ARG A 33 -10.59 -16.11 -15.50
C ARG A 33 -10.47 -14.97 -16.51
N GLY A 34 -9.25 -14.43 -16.58
CA GLY A 34 -8.61 -14.28 -17.90
C GLY A 34 -8.85 -13.01 -18.70
N ASP A 35 -8.79 -11.82 -18.08
CA ASP A 35 -8.32 -10.62 -18.75
C ASP A 35 -7.32 -9.90 -17.84
N ASN A 36 -6.15 -9.57 -18.39
CA ASN A 36 -4.93 -9.13 -17.71
C ASN A 36 -5.08 -7.79 -16.95
N TYR A 37 -5.85 -7.76 -15.86
CA TYR A 37 -6.09 -6.51 -15.13
C TYR A 37 -4.90 -6.02 -14.31
N PHE A 38 -3.87 -6.85 -14.13
CA PHE A 38 -2.54 -6.41 -13.71
C PHE A 38 -1.48 -7.38 -14.24
N ALA A 39 -0.63 -6.94 -15.17
CA ALA A 39 0.65 -7.58 -15.49
C ALA A 39 1.67 -7.39 -14.33
N ALA A 40 1.23 -7.51 -13.06
CA ALA A 40 1.94 -7.08 -11.86
C ALA A 40 2.89 -8.12 -11.26
N GLY A 41 3.43 -9.04 -12.06
CA GLY A 41 4.52 -9.91 -11.59
C GLY A 41 5.80 -9.14 -11.25
N GLY A 42 5.93 -7.90 -11.75
CA GLY A 42 7.18 -7.16 -11.71
C GLY A 42 7.06 -5.69 -11.32
N MET A 43 6.00 -5.27 -10.62
CA MET A 43 5.81 -3.86 -10.19
C MET A 43 5.87 -3.69 -8.67
N THR A 44 6.35 -2.53 -8.21
CA THR A 44 6.23 -2.11 -6.82
C THR A 44 4.82 -1.61 -6.51
N LYS A 45 4.46 -1.49 -5.22
CA LYS A 45 3.19 -0.88 -4.82
C LYS A 45 3.10 0.58 -5.29
N GLY A 46 4.21 1.33 -5.28
CA GLY A 46 4.27 2.69 -5.82
C GLY A 46 4.04 2.75 -7.32
N GLU A 47 4.65 1.85 -8.10
CA GLU A 47 4.43 1.72 -9.55
C GLU A 47 2.97 1.34 -9.85
N MET A 48 2.41 0.39 -9.11
CA MET A 48 1.00 0.01 -9.25
C MET A 48 0.05 1.16 -8.94
N MET A 49 0.37 2.01 -7.95
CA MET A 49 -0.42 3.20 -7.64
C MET A 49 -0.28 4.27 -8.73
N ALA A 50 0.94 4.48 -9.26
CA ALA A 50 1.21 5.45 -10.32
C ALA A 50 0.54 5.07 -11.66
N GLU A 51 0.50 3.78 -11.99
CA GLU A 51 -0.09 3.26 -13.24
C GLU A 51 -1.57 2.88 -13.09
N CYS A 52 -2.19 3.20 -11.95
CA CYS A 52 -3.59 2.87 -11.71
C CYS A 52 -4.50 3.64 -12.68
N ARG A 53 -5.25 2.91 -13.52
CA ARG A 53 -6.19 3.49 -14.49
C ARG A 53 -7.32 4.30 -13.85
N ALA A 54 -7.71 3.96 -12.62
CA ALA A 54 -8.75 4.64 -11.86
C ALA A 54 -8.12 5.53 -10.77
N SER A 55 -7.24 6.45 -11.17
CA SER A 55 -6.46 7.29 -10.24
C SER A 55 -7.31 8.13 -9.30
N THR A 56 -8.49 8.59 -9.75
CA THR A 56 -9.44 9.35 -8.91
C THR A 56 -10.01 8.49 -7.78
N VAL A 57 -10.53 7.31 -8.12
CA VAL A 57 -11.03 6.33 -7.13
C VAL A 57 -9.90 5.90 -6.19
N LEU A 58 -8.70 5.68 -6.72
CA LEU A 58 -7.55 5.33 -5.90
C LEU A 58 -7.22 6.44 -4.89
N ALA A 59 -7.22 7.71 -5.29
CA ALA A 59 -6.95 8.82 -4.38
C ALA A 59 -7.98 8.90 -3.23
N GLU A 60 -9.25 8.58 -3.51
CA GLU A 60 -10.32 8.56 -2.51
C GLU A 60 -10.17 7.39 -1.51
N VAL A 61 -9.83 6.19 -1.99
CA VAL A 61 -9.89 4.97 -1.15
C VAL A 61 -8.52 4.51 -0.62
N ALA A 62 -7.40 4.96 -1.20
CA ALA A 62 -6.07 4.48 -0.81
C ALA A 62 -5.77 4.77 0.67
N SER A 63 -6.24 5.92 1.17
CA SER A 63 -6.11 6.37 2.56
C SER A 63 -6.87 5.46 3.54
N GLU A 64 -7.93 4.78 3.09
CA GLU A 64 -8.73 3.85 3.93
C GLU A 64 -8.16 2.42 3.97
N ALA A 65 -7.32 2.07 3.00
CA ALA A 65 -6.78 0.71 2.89
C ALA A 65 -5.83 0.37 4.06
N THR A 66 -6.10 -0.76 4.74
CA THR A 66 -5.26 -1.20 5.86
C THR A 66 -3.97 -1.88 5.37
N SER A 67 -2.82 -1.29 5.70
CA SER A 67 -1.48 -1.85 5.41
C SER A 67 -0.68 -2.17 6.68
N CYS A 68 -1.07 -1.60 7.83
CA CYS A 68 -0.27 -1.65 9.05
C CYS A 68 -0.24 -3.05 9.68
N GLY A 69 0.96 -3.64 9.86
CA GLY A 69 1.11 -4.92 10.57
C GLY A 69 0.79 -4.87 12.06
N ARG A 70 0.57 -3.68 12.61
CA ARG A 70 0.22 -3.43 14.02
C ARG A 70 -1.08 -2.62 14.14
N PHE A 71 -1.99 -2.72 13.15
CA PHE A 71 -3.19 -1.89 13.05
C PHE A 71 -4.08 -1.98 14.31
N VAL A 72 -4.41 -3.21 14.72
CA VAL A 72 -5.26 -3.45 15.90
C VAL A 72 -4.59 -2.95 17.19
N ARG A 73 -3.27 -3.15 17.34
CA ARG A 73 -2.51 -2.71 18.53
C ARG A 73 -2.48 -1.19 18.71
N ASN A 74 -2.71 -0.44 17.64
CA ASN A 74 -2.72 1.02 17.65
C ASN A 74 -4.14 1.61 17.64
N GLY A 75 -5.15 0.82 18.01
CA GLY A 75 -6.54 1.28 18.04
C GLY A 75 -7.10 1.58 16.65
N TYR A 76 -6.85 0.68 15.69
CA TYR A 76 -7.30 0.82 14.29
C TYR A 76 -6.72 2.06 13.59
N LYS A 77 -5.47 2.39 13.93
CA LYS A 77 -4.69 3.45 13.29
C LYS A 77 -3.42 2.90 12.68
N HIS A 78 -2.98 3.51 11.59
CA HIS A 78 -1.69 3.19 10.98
C HIS A 78 -0.56 3.70 11.88
N CYS A 79 0.44 2.86 12.17
CA CYS A 79 1.52 3.32 13.03
C CYS A 79 2.46 4.30 12.30
N GLY A 80 2.68 4.12 10.99
CA GLY A 80 3.59 4.98 10.21
C GLY A 80 5.04 4.46 10.18
N ARG A 81 5.49 3.72 11.20
CA ARG A 81 6.90 3.29 11.34
C ARG A 81 7.23 1.85 10.94
N CYS A 82 6.25 0.94 10.92
CA CYS A 82 6.53 -0.46 10.55
C CYS A 82 6.78 -0.61 9.05
N VAL A 83 7.50 -1.66 8.63
CA VAL A 83 7.84 -1.90 7.22
C VAL A 83 6.68 -1.70 6.24
N PRO A 84 5.47 -2.26 6.42
CA PRO A 84 4.39 -2.05 5.46
C PRO A 84 3.79 -0.63 5.51
N CYS A 85 3.94 0.12 6.62
CA CYS A 85 3.61 1.55 6.64
C CYS A 85 4.66 2.39 5.91
N LEU A 86 5.95 2.02 6.01
CA LEU A 86 7.02 2.68 5.24
C LEU A 86 6.81 2.47 3.75
N VAL A 87 6.53 1.23 3.31
CA VAL A 87 6.19 0.93 1.91
C VAL A 87 4.97 1.71 1.46
N ARG A 88 3.92 1.81 2.29
CA ARG A 88 2.74 2.62 2.00
C ARG A 88 3.10 4.09 1.75
N ARG A 89 3.80 4.74 2.69
CA ARG A 89 4.22 6.14 2.56
C ARG A 89 5.07 6.37 1.30
N ALA A 90 6.04 5.49 1.05
CA ALA A 90 6.87 5.53 -0.14
C ALA A 90 6.04 5.37 -1.43
N SER A 91 4.99 4.56 -1.41
CA SER A 91 4.10 4.36 -2.56
C SER A 91 3.29 5.61 -2.89
N PHE A 92 2.75 6.31 -1.88
CA PHE A 92 2.06 7.59 -2.08
C PHE A 92 3.00 8.63 -2.70
N ILE A 93 4.24 8.73 -2.20
CA ILE A 93 5.26 9.62 -2.77
C ILE A 93 5.54 9.25 -4.24
N ARG A 94 5.77 7.97 -4.53
CA ARG A 94 6.07 7.49 -5.89
C ARG A 94 4.95 7.78 -6.88
N ALA A 95 3.70 7.64 -6.44
CA ALA A 95 2.51 7.89 -7.25
C ALA A 95 2.12 9.37 -7.32
N ASN A 96 2.78 10.24 -6.55
CA ASN A 96 2.44 11.65 -6.42
C ASN A 96 0.96 11.86 -6.01
N ILE A 97 0.48 11.01 -5.09
CA ILE A 97 -0.87 11.07 -4.51
C ILE A 97 -0.73 11.55 -3.06
N PRO A 98 -1.54 12.53 -2.59
CA PRO A 98 -1.52 12.95 -1.20
C PRO A 98 -1.89 11.80 -0.27
N ASP A 99 -1.14 11.64 0.82
CA ASP A 99 -1.42 10.65 1.85
C ASP A 99 -2.20 11.29 3.00
N ASP A 100 -3.52 11.18 2.96
CA ASP A 100 -4.43 11.72 3.99
C ASP A 100 -4.54 10.81 5.23
N THR A 101 -3.70 9.77 5.33
CA THR A 101 -3.73 8.85 6.46
C THR A 101 -3.27 9.53 7.74
N THR A 102 -4.09 9.47 8.80
CA THR A 102 -3.66 9.86 10.14
C THR A 102 -2.79 8.77 10.77
N TYR A 103 -1.47 9.01 10.82
CA TYR A 103 -0.50 8.10 11.44
C TYR A 103 -0.34 8.37 12.95
N VAL A 104 -0.14 7.31 13.73
CA VAL A 104 0.26 7.43 15.16
C VAL A 104 1.58 8.17 15.29
N TYR A 105 2.55 7.84 14.44
CA TYR A 105 3.84 8.51 14.37
C TYR A 105 3.92 9.29 13.05
N PRO A 106 3.61 10.60 13.05
CA PRO A 106 3.60 11.40 11.83
C PRO A 106 5.02 11.62 11.28
N SER A 107 6.01 11.88 12.14
CA SER A 107 7.42 11.98 11.75
C SER A 107 8.15 10.68 12.05
N LEU A 108 8.96 10.19 11.10
CA LEU A 108 9.75 8.98 11.29
C LEU A 108 10.96 9.21 12.19
N ARG A 109 11.52 10.42 12.21
CA ARG A 109 12.66 10.76 13.09
C ARG A 109 12.32 10.60 14.57
N GLY A 110 11.17 11.09 14.99
CA GLY A 110 10.70 10.97 16.38
C GLY A 110 10.14 9.60 16.74
N ALA A 111 10.05 8.68 15.77
CA ALA A 111 9.45 7.35 15.94
C ALA A 111 10.48 6.23 16.20
N GLN A 112 11.78 6.57 16.20
CA GLN A 112 12.85 5.66 16.58
C GLN A 112 12.81 5.48 18.10
N LEU A 113 12.52 4.26 18.54
CA LEU A 113 12.42 3.92 19.95
C LEU A 113 13.59 3.01 20.31
N GLU A 114 14.29 3.32 21.41
CA GLU A 114 15.45 2.55 21.89
C GLU A 114 15.08 1.13 22.34
N ASN A 115 13.83 0.92 22.78
CA ASN A 115 13.36 -0.34 23.38
C ASN A 115 12.37 -1.13 22.51
N GLU A 116 12.16 -0.73 21.25
CA GLU A 116 11.21 -1.37 20.33
C GLU A 116 11.89 -1.74 19.01
N PRO A 117 11.34 -2.69 18.22
CA PRO A 117 11.88 -3.02 16.91
C PRO A 117 12.06 -1.77 16.04
N ASN A 118 13.31 -1.48 15.69
CA ASN A 118 13.68 -0.34 14.87
C ASN A 118 13.56 -0.68 13.38
N ASP A 119 12.32 -0.84 12.91
CA ASP A 119 12.00 -1.10 11.51
C ASP A 119 12.57 -0.01 10.58
N ILE A 120 12.58 1.25 11.04
CA ILE A 120 13.12 2.39 10.30
C ILE A 120 14.62 2.22 10.07
N GLY A 121 15.38 1.95 11.12
CA GLY A 121 16.83 1.71 11.04
C GLY A 121 17.16 0.47 10.21
N ALA A 122 16.39 -0.61 10.35
CA ALA A 122 16.58 -1.82 9.56
C ALA A 122 16.39 -1.56 8.05
N VAL A 123 15.35 -0.79 7.68
CA VAL A 123 15.12 -0.38 6.28
C VAL A 123 16.21 0.58 5.80
N ALA A 124 16.64 1.54 6.61
CA ALA A 124 17.73 2.45 6.26
C ALA A 124 19.03 1.69 5.94
N VAL A 125 19.39 0.71 6.78
CA VAL A 125 20.54 -0.17 6.53
C VAL A 125 20.33 -1.00 5.27
N ALA A 126 19.13 -1.49 5.00
CA ALA A 126 18.82 -2.25 3.79
C ALA A 126 19.01 -1.40 2.52
N VAL A 127 18.49 -0.16 2.53
CA VAL A 127 18.67 0.80 1.42
C VAL A 127 20.15 1.05 1.17
N LEU A 128 20.93 1.41 2.19
CA LEU A 128 22.38 1.66 2.05
C LEU A 128 23.13 0.44 1.51
N LYS A 129 22.80 -0.77 2.00
CA LYS A 129 23.44 -2.00 1.52
C LYS A 129 23.12 -2.29 0.05
N VAL A 130 21.90 -2.04 -0.40
CA VAL A 130 21.52 -2.21 -1.81
C VAL A 130 22.15 -1.15 -2.70
N GLU A 131 22.26 0.09 -2.23
CA GLU A 131 22.94 1.16 -2.96
C GLU A 131 24.44 0.87 -3.13
N GLN A 132 25.08 0.26 -2.13
CA GLN A 132 26.52 -0.06 -2.17
C GLN A 132 26.82 -1.35 -2.95
N ASN A 133 26.03 -2.41 -2.74
CA ASN A 133 26.40 -3.77 -3.16
C ASN A 133 25.41 -4.40 -4.16
N GLY A 134 24.32 -3.69 -4.48
CA GLY A 134 23.24 -4.19 -5.31
C GLY A 134 22.23 -5.08 -4.57
N VAL A 135 21.08 -5.28 -5.21
CA VAL A 135 19.92 -6.00 -4.63
C VAL A 135 20.17 -7.50 -4.44
N ARG A 136 21.12 -8.07 -5.18
CA ARG A 136 21.45 -9.50 -5.18
C ARG A 136 21.84 -10.03 -3.81
N LEU A 137 22.42 -9.21 -2.94
CA LEU A 137 22.72 -9.61 -1.56
C LEU A 137 21.47 -9.97 -0.76
N PHE A 138 20.33 -9.34 -1.05
CA PHE A 138 19.06 -9.59 -0.36
C PHE A 138 18.23 -10.68 -1.03
N THR A 139 18.35 -10.83 -2.34
CA THR A 139 17.50 -11.74 -3.13
C THR A 139 18.14 -13.09 -3.43
N ALA A 140 19.45 -13.24 -3.21
CA ALA A 140 20.17 -14.48 -3.43
C ALA A 140 19.51 -15.64 -2.65
N GLY A 141 19.14 -16.70 -3.37
CA GLY A 141 18.48 -17.88 -2.81
C GLY A 141 16.98 -17.70 -2.49
N GLN A 142 16.53 -16.49 -2.15
CA GLN A 142 15.13 -16.19 -1.79
C GLN A 142 14.17 -16.38 -2.96
N LEU A 143 14.65 -16.18 -4.19
CA LEU A 143 13.86 -16.31 -5.42
C LEU A 143 14.13 -17.63 -6.17
N SER A 144 14.71 -18.63 -5.51
CA SER A 144 15.05 -19.92 -6.12
C SER A 144 13.83 -20.66 -6.69
N PHE A 145 12.64 -20.42 -6.15
CA PHE A 145 11.37 -20.97 -6.62
C PHE A 145 10.95 -20.48 -8.02
N ALA A 146 11.46 -19.34 -8.49
CA ALA A 146 11.03 -18.74 -9.74
C ALA A 146 11.91 -19.17 -10.94
N GLN A 147 11.37 -19.10 -12.16
CA GLN A 147 12.18 -19.25 -13.38
C GLN A 147 13.17 -18.07 -13.54
N PRO A 148 14.31 -18.25 -14.23
CA PRO A 148 15.34 -17.22 -14.32
C PRO A 148 14.88 -15.83 -14.81
N SER A 149 13.92 -15.77 -15.76
CA SER A 149 13.33 -14.51 -16.22
C SER A 149 12.53 -13.81 -15.11
N ARG A 150 11.61 -14.54 -14.47
CA ARG A 150 10.82 -14.04 -13.34
C ARG A 150 11.65 -13.68 -12.11
N ARG A 151 12.77 -14.37 -11.88
CA ARG A 151 13.73 -13.97 -10.82
C ARG A 151 14.21 -12.55 -11.04
N ARG A 152 14.63 -12.20 -12.26
CA ARG A 152 15.09 -10.84 -12.57
C ARG A 152 13.98 -9.80 -12.40
N GLU A 153 12.74 -10.15 -12.75
CA GLU A 153 11.59 -9.29 -12.53
C GLU A 153 11.38 -9.01 -11.04
N PHE A 154 11.35 -10.05 -10.20
CA PHE A 154 11.21 -9.92 -8.75
C PHE A 154 12.41 -9.20 -8.11
N GLU A 155 13.63 -9.44 -8.57
CA GLU A 155 14.82 -8.68 -8.14
C GLU A 155 14.67 -7.19 -8.45
N GLY A 156 14.15 -6.88 -9.64
CA GLY A 156 13.81 -5.52 -10.03
C GLY A 156 12.78 -4.88 -9.10
N VAL A 157 11.74 -5.61 -8.69
CA VAL A 157 10.75 -5.11 -7.72
C VAL A 157 11.39 -4.79 -6.39
N VAL A 158 12.25 -5.66 -5.86
CA VAL A 158 12.95 -5.42 -4.59
C VAL A 158 13.87 -4.19 -4.70
N GLN A 159 14.61 -4.07 -5.81
CA GLN A 159 15.52 -2.96 -6.04
C GLN A 159 14.77 -1.63 -6.10
N ARG A 160 13.70 -1.55 -6.91
CA ARG A 160 12.91 -0.33 -7.06
C ARG A 160 12.11 0.00 -5.81
N GLY A 161 11.58 -1.00 -5.11
CA GLY A 161 10.89 -0.81 -3.84
C GLY A 161 11.80 -0.27 -2.74
N LEU A 162 13.05 -0.72 -2.67
CA LEU A 162 14.05 -0.14 -1.77
C LEU A 162 14.45 1.28 -2.20
N ALA A 163 14.50 1.57 -3.50
CA ALA A 163 14.72 2.93 -3.98
C ALA A 163 13.58 3.88 -3.57
N GLU A 164 12.32 3.44 -3.67
CA GLU A 164 11.15 4.21 -3.18
C GLU A 164 11.25 4.49 -1.67
N LEU A 165 11.63 3.49 -0.89
CA LEU A 165 11.89 3.66 0.55
C LEU A 165 13.05 4.63 0.80
N GLY A 166 14.09 4.60 -0.02
CA GLY A 166 15.20 5.54 0.04
C GLY A 166 14.80 6.99 -0.22
N VAL A 167 13.79 7.23 -1.08
CA VAL A 167 13.21 8.58 -1.27
C VAL A 167 12.51 9.05 0.00
N LEU A 168 11.64 8.21 0.57
CA LEU A 168 10.95 8.51 1.83
C LEU A 168 11.92 8.83 2.96
N LEU A 169 12.95 7.99 3.15
CA LEU A 169 13.91 8.16 4.24
C LEU A 169 14.76 9.42 4.11
N ARG A 170 15.07 9.87 2.89
CA ARG A 170 15.76 11.15 2.65
C ARG A 170 14.85 12.35 2.86
N GLN A 171 13.57 12.26 2.47
CA GLN A 171 12.58 13.30 2.75
C GLN A 171 12.36 13.48 4.26
N GLU A 172 12.30 12.37 5.00
CA GLU A 172 12.24 12.34 6.46
C GLU A 172 13.63 12.51 7.10
N GLN A 173 14.67 12.68 6.27
CA GLN A 173 15.97 13.20 6.68
C GLN A 173 16.66 12.23 7.68
N ILE A 174 16.44 10.92 7.46
CA ILE A 174 17.03 9.78 8.20
C ILE A 174 18.31 9.28 7.53
N LEU A 175 18.32 9.29 6.19
CA LEU A 175 19.49 9.03 5.34
C LEU A 175 20.10 10.33 4.84
#